data_AF-A0A416Z8T0-F1
#
_entry.id   AF-A0A416Z8T0-F1
#
_cell.length_a   1.000
_cell.length_b   1.000
_cell.length_c   1.000
_cell.angle_alpha   90.00
_cell.angle_beta   90.00
_cell.angle_gamma   90.00
#
_symmetry.space_group_name_H-M   'P 1'
#
loop_
_entity.id
_entity.type
_entity.pdbx_description
1 polymer ?
#
loop_
_entity_poly.entity_id
_entity_poly.type
_entity_poly.pdbx_seq_one_letter_code
_entity_poly.pdbx_strand_id
1 'polypeptide(L)'
;MKRTFSLFLAAVIIIAVIIGLVKRSTYTDITREPEYLNHFSVAELPENLAVENAALLPTELKNAPIVLQVAPVGGIEAVFKTLRQPVEIVHILKGSDLIDETIGEQIYITRASWCLFFDDMTANLGFVNTMRHGQHYLIFLEGKVELPETQESPTNIYYLCNTMVTPVFSYTEGEDVVIPIDTVPTYVPYAKVENNTFFAASQRSREALELLRNELTAVYQENRSAGLP
;
A
#
# COMPACT_ATOMS: atom_id res chain seq x y z
N MET A 1 11.17 -24.99 -53.22
CA MET A 1 10.99 -25.52 -51.84
C MET A 1 11.46 -24.55 -50.76
N LYS A 2 12.74 -24.11 -50.72
CA LYS A 2 13.21 -23.16 -49.69
C LYS A 2 12.51 -21.79 -49.72
N ARG A 3 12.38 -21.17 -50.90
CA ARG A 3 11.74 -19.84 -51.05
C ARG A 3 10.25 -19.83 -50.72
N THR A 4 9.52 -20.87 -51.13
CA THR A 4 8.09 -21.05 -50.83
C THR A 4 7.86 -21.31 -49.34
N PHE A 5 8.74 -22.09 -48.69
CA PHE A 5 8.71 -22.32 -47.26
C PHE A 5 9.03 -21.06 -46.45
N SER A 6 10.04 -20.28 -46.86
CA SER A 6 10.37 -19.00 -46.22
C SER A 6 9.24 -17.97 -46.33
N LEU A 7 8.56 -17.90 -47.47
CA LEU A 7 7.39 -17.02 -47.66
C LEU A 7 6.21 -17.46 -46.78
N PHE A 8 5.96 -18.76 -46.68
CA PHE A 8 4.92 -19.30 -45.79
C PHE A 8 5.22 -18.98 -44.32
N LEU A 9 6.45 -19.20 -43.86
CA LEU A 9 6.85 -18.88 -42.49
C LEU A 9 6.74 -17.39 -42.19
N ALA A 10 7.16 -16.52 -43.12
CA ALA A 10 7.01 -15.08 -42.99
C ALA A 10 5.54 -14.67 -42.86
N ALA A 11 4.65 -15.26 -43.67
CA ALA A 11 3.21 -15.01 -43.59
C ALA A 11 2.63 -15.43 -42.23
N VAL A 12 3.02 -16.60 -41.70
CA VAL A 12 2.58 -17.07 -40.37
C VAL A 12 3.03 -16.12 -39.27
N ILE A 13 4.29 -15.67 -39.31
CA ILE A 13 4.82 -14.70 -38.33
C ILE A 13 4.06 -13.38 -38.40
N ILE A 14 3.80 -12.87 -39.61
CA ILE A 14 3.04 -11.61 -39.80
C ILE A 14 1.62 -11.76 -39.22
N ILE A 15 0.93 -12.87 -39.49
CA ILE A 15 -0.39 -13.14 -38.93
C ILE A 15 -0.34 -13.19 -37.40
N ALA A 16 0.64 -13.89 -36.82
CA ALA A 16 0.81 -13.97 -35.37
C ALA A 16 1.08 -12.60 -34.74
N VAL A 17 1.91 -11.76 -35.38
CA VAL A 17 2.18 -10.38 -34.95
C VAL A 17 0.90 -9.53 -35.01
N ILE A 18 0.12 -9.61 -36.09
CA ILE A 18 -1.15 -8.87 -36.22
C ILE A 18 -2.12 -9.31 -35.12
N ILE A 19 -2.28 -10.61 -34.90
CA ILE A 19 -3.14 -11.14 -33.81
C ILE A 19 -2.66 -10.62 -32.46
N GLY A 20 -1.35 -10.65 -32.20
CA GLY A 20 -0.74 -10.15 -30.97
C GLY A 20 -1.00 -8.66 -30.75
N LEU A 21 -0.86 -7.83 -31.79
CA LEU A 21 -1.13 -6.39 -31.72
C LEU A 21 -2.62 -6.09 -31.49
N VAL A 22 -3.51 -6.79 -32.20
CA VAL A 22 -4.96 -6.65 -32.01
C VAL A 22 -5.35 -7.07 -30.59
N LYS A 23 -4.87 -8.22 -30.11
CA LYS A 23 -5.12 -8.64 -28.72
C LYS A 23 -4.53 -7.67 -27.71
N ARG A 24 -3.31 -7.17 -27.94
CA ARG A 24 -2.71 -6.13 -27.09
C ARG A 24 -3.59 -4.89 -27.00
N SER A 25 -4.18 -4.45 -28.11
CA SER A 25 -5.09 -3.30 -28.12
C SER A 25 -6.43 -3.54 -27.42
N THR A 26 -6.78 -4.79 -27.08
CA THR A 26 -7.98 -5.11 -26.30
C THR A 26 -7.76 -5.09 -24.79
N TYR A 27 -6.51 -4.99 -24.31
CA TYR A 27 -6.25 -4.84 -22.88
C TYR A 27 -6.35 -3.36 -22.49
N THR A 28 -7.23 -3.06 -21.56
CA THR A 28 -7.29 -1.75 -20.90
C THR A 28 -6.37 -1.78 -19.69
N ASP A 29 -5.39 -0.90 -19.67
CA ASP A 29 -4.56 -0.70 -18.49
C ASP A 29 -5.27 0.27 -17.54
N ILE A 30 -6.13 -0.28 -16.69
CA ILE A 30 -6.94 0.51 -15.76
C ILE A 30 -6.08 1.27 -14.73
N THR A 31 -4.86 0.80 -14.46
CA THR A 31 -3.95 1.43 -13.49
C THR A 31 -3.34 2.74 -13.97
N ARG A 32 -3.52 3.08 -15.25
CA ARG A 32 -3.12 4.37 -15.82
C ARG A 32 -4.11 5.48 -15.60
N GLU A 33 -5.34 5.14 -15.23
CA GLU A 33 -6.37 6.12 -14.93
C GLU A 33 -6.06 6.80 -13.59
N PRO A 34 -6.23 8.13 -13.48
CA PRO A 34 -6.31 8.77 -12.18
C PRO A 34 -7.37 8.06 -11.34
N GLU A 35 -7.10 7.87 -10.05
CA GLU A 35 -8.06 7.25 -9.12
C GLU A 35 -8.49 5.84 -9.53
N TYR A 36 -7.63 5.06 -10.20
CA TYR A 36 -7.97 3.70 -10.67
C TYR A 36 -8.53 2.78 -9.56
N LEU A 37 -8.21 3.04 -8.29
CA LEU A 37 -8.76 2.31 -7.14
C LEU A 37 -10.28 2.45 -7.03
N ASN A 38 -10.89 3.51 -7.59
CA ASN A 38 -12.34 3.70 -7.62
C ASN A 38 -13.08 2.61 -8.43
N HIS A 39 -12.37 1.84 -9.26
CA HIS A 39 -12.90 0.64 -9.92
C HIS A 39 -12.91 -0.61 -9.03
N PHE A 40 -12.32 -0.55 -7.83
CA PHE A 40 -12.15 -1.69 -6.94
C PHE A 40 -13.06 -1.61 -5.71
N SER A 41 -13.25 -2.76 -5.06
CA SER A 41 -13.79 -2.85 -3.70
C SER A 41 -12.70 -3.21 -2.68
N VAL A 42 -12.84 -2.74 -1.45
CA VAL A 42 -11.92 -3.03 -0.34
C VAL A 42 -12.67 -3.72 0.79
N ALA A 43 -11.98 -4.60 1.53
CA ALA A 43 -12.56 -5.25 2.70
C ALA A 43 -12.58 -4.30 3.89
N GLU A 44 -13.71 -4.24 4.59
CA GLU A 44 -13.80 -3.59 5.89
C GLU A 44 -13.49 -4.57 7.02
N LEU A 45 -12.71 -4.11 8.01
CA LEU A 45 -12.27 -4.91 9.14
C LEU A 45 -13.45 -5.16 10.10
N PRO A 46 -13.82 -6.44 10.36
CA PRO A 46 -14.86 -6.78 11.31
C PRO A 46 -14.53 -6.37 12.75
N GLU A 47 -15.55 -6.08 13.55
CA GLU A 47 -15.41 -5.53 14.91
C GLU A 47 -14.55 -6.37 15.85
N ASN A 48 -14.74 -7.69 15.86
CA ASN A 48 -13.94 -8.56 16.71
C ASN A 48 -12.46 -8.49 16.35
N LEU A 49 -12.14 -8.47 15.06
CA LEU A 49 -10.75 -8.37 14.59
C LEU A 49 -10.19 -6.97 14.83
N ALA A 50 -10.97 -5.91 14.62
CA ALA A 50 -10.52 -4.54 14.86
C ALA A 50 -10.15 -4.32 16.34
N VAL A 51 -11.02 -4.72 17.26
CA VAL A 51 -10.80 -4.54 18.71
C VAL A 51 -9.62 -5.38 19.20
N GLU A 52 -9.52 -6.64 18.76
CA GLU A 52 -8.42 -7.53 19.14
C GLU A 52 -7.08 -7.00 18.62
N ASN A 53 -7.01 -6.64 17.33
CA ASN A 53 -5.76 -6.19 16.73
C ASN A 53 -5.35 -4.80 17.23
N ALA A 54 -6.30 -3.90 17.52
CA ALA A 54 -5.98 -2.62 18.15
C ALA A 54 -5.27 -2.78 19.49
N ALA A 55 -5.59 -3.82 20.26
CA ALA A 55 -4.89 -4.10 21.52
C ALA A 55 -3.51 -4.78 21.33
N LEU A 56 -3.34 -5.57 20.27
CA LEU A 56 -2.10 -6.34 20.02
C LEU A 56 -1.02 -5.52 19.30
N LEU A 57 -1.43 -4.69 18.33
CA LEU A 57 -0.53 -3.98 17.42
C LEU A 57 0.53 -3.13 18.12
N PRO A 58 0.25 -2.39 19.22
CA PRO A 58 1.30 -1.63 19.90
C PRO A 58 2.45 -2.52 20.39
N THR A 59 2.14 -3.74 20.84
CA THR A 59 3.15 -4.69 21.30
C THR A 59 3.93 -5.29 20.13
N GLU A 60 3.25 -5.63 19.03
CA GLU A 60 3.89 -6.14 17.82
C GLU A 60 4.84 -5.11 17.20
N LEU A 61 4.35 -3.87 17.05
CA LEU A 61 5.06 -2.78 16.39
C LEU A 61 6.20 -2.20 17.23
N LYS A 62 6.21 -2.42 18.56
CA LYS A 62 7.36 -2.06 19.41
C LYS A 62 8.67 -2.69 18.91
N ASN A 63 8.58 -3.88 18.32
CA ASN A 63 9.73 -4.62 17.81
C ASN A 63 10.09 -4.26 16.35
N ALA A 64 9.34 -3.38 15.68
CA ALA A 64 9.68 -2.94 14.34
C ALA A 64 11.11 -2.38 14.31
N PRO A 65 11.99 -2.83 13.39
CA PRO A 65 13.38 -2.40 13.37
C PRO A 65 13.52 -0.93 12.99
N ILE A 66 12.68 -0.44 12.08
CA ILE A 66 12.74 0.93 11.57
C ILE A 66 11.36 1.58 11.74
N VAL A 67 11.33 2.81 12.27
CA VAL A 67 10.12 3.61 12.42
C VAL A 67 10.39 5.00 11.87
N LEU A 68 9.53 5.45 10.95
CA LEU A 68 9.71 6.73 10.26
C LEU A 68 8.47 7.59 10.39
N GLN A 69 8.67 8.90 10.42
CA GLN A 69 7.67 9.86 9.99
C GLN A 69 7.95 10.21 8.53
N VAL A 70 6.93 10.11 7.69
CA VAL A 70 7.05 10.33 6.24
C VAL A 70 5.95 11.24 5.70
N ALA A 71 6.19 11.82 4.53
CA ALA A 71 5.19 12.53 3.74
C ALA A 71 5.07 11.89 2.35
N PRO A 72 3.86 11.60 1.85
CA PRO A 72 3.71 11.03 0.51
C PRO A 72 4.06 12.06 -0.56
N VAL A 73 4.94 11.65 -1.49
CA VAL A 73 5.35 12.45 -2.66
C VAL A 73 4.65 12.01 -3.94
N GLY A 74 3.85 10.94 -3.87
CA GLY A 74 2.98 10.48 -4.94
C GLY A 74 1.88 9.53 -4.44
N GLY A 75 0.96 9.20 -5.35
CA GLY A 75 -0.07 8.20 -5.13
C GLY A 75 0.49 6.78 -5.08
N ILE A 76 -0.35 5.82 -4.68
CA ILE A 76 0.00 4.41 -4.75
C ILE A 76 0.14 3.97 -6.22
N GLU A 77 1.16 3.18 -6.51
CA GLU A 77 1.49 2.67 -7.83
C GLU A 77 1.29 1.15 -7.86
N ALA A 78 0.60 0.66 -8.88
CA ALA A 78 0.53 -0.77 -9.16
C ALA A 78 1.79 -1.25 -9.89
N VAL A 79 2.44 -2.27 -9.34
CA VAL A 79 3.56 -2.99 -9.97
C VAL A 79 3.25 -4.49 -10.01
N PHE A 80 4.14 -5.31 -10.56
CA PHE A 80 3.86 -6.73 -10.78
C PHE A 80 3.43 -7.44 -9.48
N LYS A 81 2.14 -7.77 -9.39
CA LYS A 81 1.47 -8.43 -8.26
C LYS A 81 1.55 -7.71 -6.91
N THR A 82 1.97 -6.45 -6.87
CA THR A 82 1.99 -5.68 -5.62
C THR A 82 1.73 -4.20 -5.85
N LEU A 83 1.62 -3.45 -4.77
CA LEU A 83 1.52 -2.00 -4.78
C LEU A 83 2.72 -1.40 -4.07
N ARG A 84 3.10 -0.18 -4.44
CA ARG A 84 4.10 0.60 -3.71
C ARG A 84 3.69 2.07 -3.67
N GLN A 85 4.14 2.82 -2.68
CA GLN A 85 3.87 4.25 -2.60
C GLN A 85 5.17 5.01 -2.33
N PRO A 86 5.48 6.07 -3.10
CA PRO A 86 6.67 6.87 -2.85
C PRO A 86 6.41 7.87 -1.71
N VAL A 87 7.38 7.96 -0.81
CA VAL A 87 7.36 8.84 0.35
C VAL A 87 8.70 9.52 0.56
N GLU A 88 8.69 10.71 1.15
CA GLU A 88 9.87 11.39 1.64
C GLU A 88 10.03 11.16 3.14
N ILE A 89 11.25 10.87 3.58
CA ILE A 89 11.59 10.70 4.99
C ILE A 89 11.62 12.07 5.66
N VAL A 90 10.67 12.32 6.56
CA VAL A 90 10.61 13.58 7.32
C VAL A 90 11.39 13.45 8.62
N HIS A 91 11.25 12.31 9.32
CA HIS A 91 12.08 11.98 10.48
C HIS A 91 12.34 10.48 10.56
N ILE A 92 13.53 10.11 11.02
CA ILE A 92 13.87 8.75 11.43
C ILE A 92 13.65 8.68 12.95
N LEU A 93 12.65 7.91 13.37
CA LEU A 93 12.21 7.81 14.76
C LEU A 93 12.75 6.56 15.46
N LYS A 94 13.28 5.60 14.70
CA LYS A 94 13.98 4.40 15.16
C LYS A 94 14.72 3.75 13.98
N GLY A 95 15.88 3.14 14.24
CA GLY A 95 16.59 2.31 13.26
C GLY A 95 17.45 3.10 12.29
N SER A 96 18.02 4.24 12.70
CA SER A 96 18.93 5.06 11.90
C SER A 96 20.20 4.34 11.42
N ASP A 97 20.57 3.24 12.08
CA ASP A 97 21.68 2.35 11.74
C ASP A 97 21.27 1.22 10.77
N LEU A 98 19.97 1.07 10.51
CA LEU A 98 19.39 0.02 9.67
C LEU A 98 18.80 0.57 8.35
N ILE A 99 18.84 1.89 8.18
CA ILE A 99 18.37 2.58 7.00
C ILE A 99 19.55 3.34 6.39
N ASP A 100 19.73 3.23 5.07
CA ASP A 100 20.85 3.87 4.38
C ASP A 100 20.54 5.36 4.11
N GLU A 101 19.26 5.71 4.17
CA GLU A 101 18.71 6.99 3.77
C GLU A 101 18.70 8.01 4.89
N THR A 102 18.71 9.27 4.47
CA THR A 102 18.67 10.42 5.36
C THR A 102 17.36 11.20 5.22
N ILE A 103 17.13 12.13 6.16
CA ILE A 103 15.97 13.03 6.12
C ILE A 103 15.96 13.82 4.80
N GLY A 104 14.80 13.88 4.15
CA GLY A 104 14.58 14.52 2.86
C GLY A 104 14.77 13.59 1.66
N GLU A 105 15.29 12.38 1.85
CA GLU A 105 15.38 11.41 0.77
C GLU A 105 14.03 10.70 0.53
N GLN A 106 13.83 10.32 -0.73
CA GLN A 106 12.65 9.60 -1.17
C GLN A 106 12.91 8.09 -1.18
N ILE A 107 11.95 7.34 -0.65
CA ILE A 107 11.91 5.88 -0.71
C ILE A 107 10.57 5.41 -1.24
N TYR A 108 10.52 4.19 -1.74
CA TYR A 108 9.25 3.49 -1.92
C TYR A 108 8.97 2.62 -0.71
N ILE A 109 7.72 2.60 -0.27
CA ILE A 109 7.23 1.59 0.66
C ILE A 109 6.32 0.62 -0.06
N THR A 110 6.38 -0.64 0.32
CA THR A 110 5.52 -1.69 -0.19
C THR A 110 5.14 -2.65 0.93
N ARG A 111 4.18 -3.54 0.64
CA ARG A 111 3.78 -4.61 1.55
C ARG A 111 3.48 -5.85 0.74
N ALA A 112 3.94 -7.01 1.20
CA ALA A 112 3.74 -8.27 0.49
C ALA A 112 2.25 -8.61 0.24
N SER A 113 1.36 -8.19 1.13
CA SER A 113 -0.09 -8.40 1.01
C SER A 113 -0.80 -7.36 0.15
N TRP A 114 -0.17 -6.22 -0.15
CA TRP A 114 -0.78 -5.22 -1.01
C TRP A 114 -0.87 -5.75 -2.43
N CYS A 115 -2.08 -5.85 -2.96
CA CYS A 115 -2.30 -6.33 -4.32
C CYS A 115 -3.69 -5.96 -4.85
N LEU A 116 -3.83 -6.06 -6.17
CA LEU A 116 -5.09 -5.90 -6.90
C LEU A 116 -5.50 -7.26 -7.46
N PHE A 117 -6.76 -7.62 -7.25
CA PHE A 117 -7.40 -8.79 -7.84
C PHE A 117 -8.33 -8.32 -8.96
N PHE A 118 -7.91 -8.55 -10.20
CA PHE A 118 -8.67 -8.12 -11.38
C PHE A 118 -9.84 -9.06 -11.71
N ASP A 119 -9.84 -10.29 -11.18
CA ASP A 119 -10.90 -11.28 -11.45
C ASP A 119 -12.23 -10.87 -10.79
N ASP A 120 -12.18 -10.21 -9.63
CA ASP A 120 -13.34 -9.74 -8.87
C ASP A 120 -13.31 -8.24 -8.57
N MET A 121 -12.32 -7.52 -9.12
CA MET A 121 -12.10 -6.09 -8.90
C MET A 121 -12.01 -5.75 -7.41
N THR A 122 -11.24 -6.51 -6.65
CA THR A 122 -10.94 -6.22 -5.23
C THR A 122 -9.50 -5.76 -5.02
N ALA A 123 -9.30 -4.88 -4.04
CA ALA A 123 -7.99 -4.38 -3.65
C ALA A 123 -7.71 -4.76 -2.20
N ASN A 124 -6.57 -5.40 -1.96
CA ASN A 124 -6.08 -5.61 -0.61
C ASN A 124 -5.12 -4.49 -0.23
N LEU A 125 -5.56 -3.59 0.63
CA LEU A 125 -4.75 -2.50 1.19
C LEU A 125 -4.40 -2.73 2.67
N GLY A 126 -4.85 -3.86 3.25
CA GLY A 126 -4.66 -4.20 4.66
C GLY A 126 -5.39 -3.25 5.62
N PHE A 127 -6.66 -2.95 5.32
CA PHE A 127 -7.59 -2.19 6.17
C PHE A 127 -7.22 -0.73 6.45
N VAL A 128 -6.20 -0.20 5.76
CA VAL A 128 -5.79 1.20 5.82
C VAL A 128 -5.76 1.74 4.40
N ASN A 129 -6.18 2.98 4.25
CA ASN A 129 -6.18 3.65 2.96
C ASN A 129 -4.77 4.16 2.57
N THR A 130 -4.61 4.55 1.32
CA THR A 130 -3.39 5.14 0.78
C THR A 130 -3.06 6.47 1.46
N MET A 131 -1.76 6.79 1.55
CA MET A 131 -1.34 8.06 2.15
C MET A 131 -1.69 9.23 1.23
N ARG A 132 -2.16 10.34 1.82
CA ARG A 132 -2.65 11.53 1.10
C ARG A 132 -1.64 12.66 1.16
N HIS A 133 -1.48 13.35 0.02
CA HIS A 133 -0.63 14.54 -0.07
C HIS A 133 -0.99 15.60 0.97
N GLY A 134 0.04 16.29 1.47
CA GLY A 134 -0.12 17.35 2.48
C GLY A 134 -0.29 16.84 3.92
N GLN A 135 -0.27 15.53 4.14
CA GLN A 135 -0.30 14.92 5.48
C GLN A 135 1.03 14.25 5.80
N HIS A 136 1.25 14.01 7.09
CA HIS A 136 2.37 13.23 7.60
C HIS A 136 1.86 11.93 8.18
N TYR A 137 2.67 10.87 8.06
CA TYR A 137 2.32 9.53 8.50
C TYR A 137 3.44 8.93 9.33
N LEU A 138 3.06 8.22 10.40
CA LEU A 138 3.92 7.31 11.14
C LEU A 138 3.85 5.94 10.45
N ILE A 139 5.01 5.40 10.07
CA ILE A 139 5.12 4.08 9.42
C ILE A 139 6.14 3.19 10.13
N PHE A 140 5.89 1.88 10.07
CA PHE A 140 6.74 0.86 10.66
C PHE A 140 7.24 -0.08 9.57
N LEU A 141 8.56 -0.20 9.45
CA LEU A 141 9.23 -0.97 8.39
C LEU A 141 9.96 -2.17 8.98
N GLU A 142 9.94 -3.29 8.25
CA GLU A 142 10.67 -4.51 8.60
C GLU A 142 12.06 -4.58 7.97
N GLY A 143 12.29 -3.91 6.84
CA GLY A 143 13.60 -3.85 6.20
C GLY A 143 13.53 -3.45 4.73
N LYS A 144 14.71 -3.33 4.13
CA LYS A 144 14.89 -3.02 2.71
C LYS A 144 14.55 -4.24 1.85
N VAL A 145 13.93 -4.01 0.70
CA VAL A 145 13.73 -5.03 -0.33
C VAL A 145 15.08 -5.36 -0.96
N GLU A 146 15.51 -6.62 -0.87
CA GLU A 146 16.68 -7.10 -1.58
C GLU A 146 16.37 -7.25 -3.08
N LEU A 147 17.03 -6.45 -3.91
CA LEU A 147 16.99 -6.58 -5.36
C LEU A 147 18.18 -7.43 -5.83
N PRO A 148 18.03 -8.21 -6.91
CA PRO A 148 19.16 -8.90 -7.52
C PRO A 148 20.27 -7.90 -7.89
N GLU A 149 21.55 -8.26 -7.73
CA GLU A 149 22.72 -7.38 -7.98
C GLU A 149 22.73 -6.73 -9.38
N THR A 150 22.01 -7.30 -10.34
CA THR A 150 21.89 -6.79 -11.72
C THR A 150 20.80 -5.72 -11.90
N GLN A 151 20.01 -5.45 -10.85
CA GLN A 151 18.97 -4.41 -10.81
C GLN A 151 19.35 -3.34 -9.79
N GLU A 152 20.05 -2.31 -10.26
CA GLU A 152 20.11 -1.06 -9.52
C GLU A 152 18.76 -0.35 -9.67
N SER A 153 18.06 -0.13 -8.55
CA SER A 153 16.93 0.80 -8.51
C SER A 153 17.48 2.18 -8.10
N PRO A 154 17.11 3.27 -8.80
CA PRO A 154 17.51 4.61 -8.38
C PRO A 154 16.88 5.04 -7.04
N THR A 155 15.89 4.28 -6.56
CA THR A 155 15.18 4.54 -5.31
C THR A 155 15.00 3.24 -4.56
N ASN A 156 15.41 3.23 -3.29
CA ASN A 156 15.30 2.06 -2.43
C ASN A 156 13.84 1.79 -2.07
N ILE A 157 13.52 0.51 -1.88
CA ILE A 157 12.19 0.03 -1.54
C ILE A 157 12.26 -0.63 -0.17
N TYR A 158 11.30 -0.35 0.70
CA TYR A 158 11.21 -0.93 2.04
C TYR A 158 9.87 -1.64 2.23
N TYR A 159 9.91 -2.77 2.94
CA TYR A 159 8.71 -3.47 3.38
C TYR A 159 8.16 -2.83 4.66
N LEU A 160 6.86 -2.53 4.66
CA LEU A 160 6.08 -2.30 5.87
C LEU A 160 6.01 -3.58 6.70
N CYS A 161 6.01 -3.46 8.03
CA CYS A 161 5.85 -4.62 8.91
C CYS A 161 4.58 -5.42 8.55
N ASN A 162 4.70 -6.74 8.55
CA ASN A 162 3.59 -7.62 8.20
C ASN A 162 2.61 -7.86 9.36
N THR A 163 1.73 -6.88 9.62
CA THR A 163 0.67 -6.93 10.65
C THR A 163 -0.73 -7.03 10.05
N MET A 164 -1.77 -7.37 10.83
CA MET A 164 -3.13 -7.49 10.26
C MET A 164 -3.61 -6.17 9.63
N VAL A 165 -3.54 -5.08 10.40
CA VAL A 165 -3.76 -3.71 9.92
C VAL A 165 -2.42 -3.19 9.42
N THR A 166 -2.39 -2.67 8.19
CA THR A 166 -1.18 -2.07 7.62
C THR A 166 -0.67 -0.95 8.53
N PRO A 167 0.61 -0.95 8.95
CA PRO A 167 1.08 -0.08 10.03
C PRO A 167 1.46 1.31 9.50
N VAL A 168 0.46 2.02 8.96
CA VAL A 168 0.55 3.37 8.41
C VAL A 168 -0.51 4.20 9.12
N PHE A 169 -0.07 5.21 9.88
CA PHE A 169 -0.94 5.98 10.76
C PHE A 169 -0.81 7.48 10.47
N SER A 170 -1.89 8.13 10.04
CA SER A 170 -1.86 9.58 9.84
C SER A 170 -1.73 10.31 11.17
N TYR A 171 -0.98 11.41 11.19
CA TYR A 171 -0.98 12.35 12.32
C TYR A 171 -2.22 13.26 12.34
N THR A 172 -3.01 13.26 11.28
CA THR A 172 -4.25 14.03 11.18
C THR A 172 -5.46 13.11 11.33
N GLU A 173 -6.47 13.58 12.03
CA GLU A 173 -7.73 12.85 12.16
C GLU A 173 -8.44 12.74 10.80
N GLY A 174 -8.98 11.57 10.51
CA GLY A 174 -9.82 11.34 9.34
C GLY A 174 -11.30 11.56 9.65
N GLU A 175 -12.07 11.88 8.62
CA GLU A 175 -13.54 11.89 8.66
C GLU A 175 -14.07 10.55 8.14
N ASP A 176 -13.65 9.47 8.80
CA ASP A 176 -13.90 8.11 8.35
C ASP A 176 -15.41 7.77 8.44
N VAL A 177 -15.96 7.29 7.32
CA VAL A 177 -17.37 6.89 7.23
C VAL A 177 -17.48 5.39 7.36
N VAL A 178 -18.40 4.91 8.21
CA VAL A 178 -18.72 3.48 8.32
C VAL A 178 -19.86 3.15 7.38
N ILE A 179 -19.66 2.18 6.49
CA ILE A 179 -20.70 1.67 5.63
C ILE A 179 -21.31 0.43 6.30
N PRO A 180 -22.63 0.40 6.55
CA PRO A 180 -23.26 -0.79 7.10
C PRO A 180 -23.09 -1.99 6.16
N ILE A 181 -22.56 -3.09 6.69
CA ILE A 181 -22.43 -4.37 5.98
C ILE A 181 -23.31 -5.39 6.68
N ASP A 182 -24.40 -5.78 6.01
CA ASP A 182 -25.37 -6.72 6.58
C ASP A 182 -25.11 -8.18 6.16
N THR A 183 -24.13 -8.43 5.30
CA THR A 183 -23.85 -9.76 4.70
C THR A 183 -22.37 -10.00 4.44
N VAL A 184 -21.97 -11.27 4.34
CA VAL A 184 -20.63 -11.67 3.86
C VAL A 184 -20.68 -11.74 2.33
N PRO A 185 -19.72 -11.15 1.60
CA PRO A 185 -18.44 -10.63 2.08
C PRO A 185 -18.47 -9.16 2.54
N THR A 186 -17.50 -8.77 3.39
CA THR A 186 -17.40 -7.41 3.97
C THR A 186 -16.78 -6.37 3.03
N TYR A 187 -16.97 -6.52 1.72
CA TYR A 187 -16.41 -5.61 0.72
C TYR A 187 -17.32 -4.42 0.47
N VAL A 188 -16.71 -3.24 0.35
CA VAL A 188 -17.38 -2.00 -0.05
C VAL A 188 -16.66 -1.38 -1.24
N PRO A 189 -17.38 -0.69 -2.15
CA PRO A 189 -16.73 0.05 -3.23
C PRO A 189 -15.74 1.08 -2.67
N TYR A 190 -14.50 1.06 -3.15
CA TYR A 190 -13.44 1.94 -2.66
C TYR A 190 -13.83 3.42 -2.79
N ALA A 191 -14.51 3.80 -3.89
CA ALA A 191 -15.01 5.17 -4.10
C ALA A 191 -15.91 5.71 -2.97
N LYS A 192 -16.52 4.85 -2.16
CA LYS A 192 -17.33 5.29 -1.00
C LYS A 192 -16.52 5.50 0.27
N VAL A 193 -15.31 4.95 0.33
CA VAL A 193 -14.40 4.98 1.49
C VAL A 193 -13.03 5.55 1.13
N GLU A 194 -12.88 6.16 -0.05
CA GLU A 194 -11.62 6.70 -0.58
C GLU A 194 -11.02 7.78 0.31
N ASN A 195 -11.84 8.43 1.14
CA ASN A 195 -11.44 9.47 2.07
C ASN A 195 -11.22 8.97 3.51
N ASN A 196 -11.54 7.71 3.79
CA ASN A 196 -11.30 7.11 5.10
C ASN A 196 -9.80 6.90 5.31
N THR A 197 -9.39 6.89 6.57
CA THR A 197 -8.08 6.45 7.04
C THR A 197 -8.08 4.93 7.19
N PHE A 198 -9.13 4.38 7.80
CA PHE A 198 -9.32 2.96 8.06
C PHE A 198 -10.56 2.42 7.37
N PHE A 199 -10.51 1.16 6.93
CA PHE A 199 -11.66 0.42 6.44
C PHE A 199 -12.24 -0.42 7.58
N ALA A 200 -13.34 0.05 8.17
CA ALA A 200 -13.86 -0.44 9.44
C ALA A 200 -15.36 -0.73 9.33
N ALA A 201 -15.75 -1.97 9.62
CA ALA A 201 -17.12 -2.44 9.36
C ALA A 201 -18.16 -1.95 10.37
N SER A 202 -17.74 -1.32 11.47
CA SER A 202 -18.63 -0.77 12.50
C SER A 202 -18.05 0.48 13.14
N GLN A 203 -18.91 1.28 13.77
CA GLN A 203 -18.50 2.45 14.53
C GLN A 203 -17.49 2.11 15.64
N ARG A 204 -17.69 0.98 16.32
CA ARG A 204 -16.77 0.50 17.34
C ARG A 204 -15.42 0.05 16.75
N SER A 205 -15.44 -0.53 15.56
CA SER A 205 -14.22 -0.88 14.82
C SER A 205 -13.41 0.38 14.50
N ARG A 206 -14.09 1.42 14.01
CA ARG A 206 -13.49 2.74 13.72
C ARG A 206 -12.86 3.34 14.98
N GLU A 207 -13.61 3.41 16.07
CA GLU A 207 -13.14 3.95 17.36
C GLU A 207 -11.90 3.21 17.90
N ALA A 208 -11.86 1.88 17.78
CA ALA A 208 -10.72 1.09 18.22
C ALA A 208 -9.45 1.41 17.41
N LEU A 209 -9.56 1.55 16.08
CA LEU A 209 -8.45 1.90 15.21
C LEU A 209 -7.99 3.36 15.38
N GLU A 210 -8.92 4.27 15.66
CA GLU A 210 -8.60 5.66 15.99
C GLU A 210 -7.86 5.78 17.31
N LEU A 211 -8.28 5.03 18.33
CA LEU A 211 -7.58 4.97 19.61
C LEU A 211 -6.16 4.42 19.43
N LEU A 212 -6.00 3.35 18.66
CA LEU A 212 -4.68 2.81 18.28
C LEU A 212 -3.81 3.86 17.60
N ARG A 213 -4.33 4.54 16.57
CA ARG A 213 -3.61 5.62 15.86
C ARG A 213 -3.14 6.69 16.84
N ASN A 214 -4.03 7.15 17.71
CA ASN A 214 -3.76 8.20 18.68
C ASN A 214 -2.68 7.78 19.67
N GLU A 215 -2.75 6.55 20.18
CA GLU A 215 -1.73 5.99 21.07
C GLU A 215 -0.35 5.95 20.40
N LEU A 216 -0.25 5.36 19.21
CA LEU A 216 1.03 5.22 18.51
C LEU A 216 1.61 6.57 18.10
N THR A 217 0.80 7.45 17.53
CA THR A 217 1.28 8.78 17.09
C THR A 217 1.72 9.64 18.27
N ALA A 218 1.02 9.59 19.41
CA ALA A 218 1.42 10.29 20.63
C ALA A 218 2.78 9.81 21.16
N VAL A 219 2.96 8.49 21.30
CA VAL A 219 4.23 7.90 21.79
C VAL A 219 5.41 8.36 20.95
N TYR A 220 5.30 8.29 19.63
CA TYR A 220 6.41 8.64 18.74
C TYR A 220 6.58 10.15 18.53
N GLN A 221 5.54 10.96 18.75
CA GLN A 221 5.65 12.42 18.79
C GLN A 221 6.35 12.92 20.06
N GLU A 222 6.12 12.27 21.20
CA GLU A 222 6.84 12.53 22.44
C GLU A 222 8.33 12.16 22.33
N ASN A 223 8.65 10.97 21.79
CA ASN A 223 10.04 10.54 21.59
C ASN A 223 10.84 11.53 20.75
N ARG A 224 10.25 12.04 19.66
CA ARG A 224 10.82 13.10 18.83
C ARG A 224 11.12 14.37 19.64
N SER A 225 10.18 14.79 20.49
CA SER A 225 10.33 16.01 21.30
C SER A 225 11.38 15.86 22.40
N ALA A 226 11.60 14.63 22.89
CA ALA A 226 12.59 14.30 23.90
C ALA A 226 14.01 14.08 23.33
N GLY A 227 14.19 14.08 22.00
CA GLY A 227 15.46 13.74 21.37
C GLY A 227 15.89 12.29 21.59
N LEU A 228 14.92 11.41 21.87
CA LEU A 228 15.15 9.98 22.04
C LEU A 228 15.07 9.30 20.66
N PRO A 229 16.04 8.43 20.32
CA PRO A 229 16.00 7.63 19.10
C PRO A 229 14.97 6.50 19.16
#